data_AF-A0A7V7WPJ3-F1
#
_entry.id   AF-A0A7V7WPJ3-F1
#
_cell.length_a   1.000
_cell.length_b   1.000
_cell.length_c   1.000
_cell.angle_alpha   90.00
_cell.angle_beta   90.00
_cell.angle_gamma   90.00
#
_symmetry.space_group_name_H-M   'P 1'
#
loop_
_entity.id
_entity.type
_entity.pdbx_description
1 polymer ?
#
loop_
_entity_poly.entity_id
_entity_poly.type
_entity_poly.pdbx_seq_one_letter_code
_entity_poly.pdbx_strand_id
1 'polypeptide(L)'
;MSKRLFTLIQALLVFGAAGQVYARNTTYEVYEHGRYVGTTSMPSERYSGMAGRLNATGLTLRPKVDPADAVARRAAAERKQEQWKRENEQRRIAAQRKQEQWKRENEQRRIAAERKQEQWKREAEQRRRAAQNQMEQWNRQHEQRRIAAEQRMEQWKREAEQRRRAAQLQHQQFKDNFARRHTAAQQGFRAWQMAR
;
A
#
# COMPACT_ATOMS: atom_id res chain seq x y z
N MET A 1 -33.95 -72.07 26.11
CA MET A 1 -33.27 -70.75 26.25
C MET A 1 -31.77 -70.95 26.08
N SER A 2 -31.01 -70.17 25.33
CA SER A 2 -31.16 -69.70 23.95
C SER A 2 -29.74 -69.43 23.42
N LYS A 3 -29.52 -69.65 22.13
CA LYS A 3 -28.29 -69.58 21.31
C LYS A 3 -27.47 -68.26 21.36
N ARG A 4 -27.59 -67.44 22.40
CA ARG A 4 -26.92 -66.14 22.57
C ARG A 4 -25.71 -66.15 23.52
N LEU A 5 -25.55 -67.18 24.36
CA LEU A 5 -24.37 -67.35 25.20
C LEU A 5 -23.21 -68.06 24.49
N PHE A 6 -23.49 -68.81 23.42
CA PHE A 6 -22.46 -69.54 22.65
C PHE A 6 -21.76 -68.64 21.60
N THR A 7 -22.39 -67.53 21.20
CA THR A 7 -21.86 -66.58 20.21
C THR A 7 -20.95 -65.51 20.80
N LEU A 8 -20.97 -65.30 22.12
CA LEU A 8 -20.07 -64.35 22.81
C LEU A 8 -18.71 -64.95 23.16
N ILE A 9 -18.59 -66.28 23.22
CA ILE A 9 -17.31 -66.98 23.44
C ILE A 9 -16.58 -67.23 22.10
N GLN A 10 -17.29 -67.28 20.97
CA GLN A 10 -16.67 -67.40 19.65
C GLN A 10 -16.28 -66.06 18.99
N ALA A 11 -16.75 -64.91 19.50
CA ALA A 11 -16.34 -63.59 19.01
C ALA A 11 -15.02 -63.06 19.63
N LEU A 12 -14.51 -63.69 20.69
CA LEU A 12 -13.18 -63.40 21.26
C LEU A 12 -12.08 -64.35 20.76
N LEU A 13 -12.40 -65.22 19.80
CA LEU A 13 -11.43 -66.04 19.05
C LEU A 13 -10.97 -65.38 17.75
N VAL A 14 -11.40 -64.13 17.46
CA VAL A 14 -11.01 -63.36 16.25
C VAL A 14 -10.16 -62.12 16.58
N PHE A 15 -9.85 -61.84 17.85
CA PHE A 15 -8.96 -60.73 18.25
C PHE A 15 -7.87 -61.13 19.26
N GLY A 16 -7.53 -62.42 19.31
CA GLY A 16 -6.51 -62.97 20.21
C GLY A 16 -5.33 -63.59 19.48
N ALA A 17 -4.78 -62.92 18.46
CA ALA A 17 -3.56 -63.38 17.79
C ALA A 17 -2.44 -62.34 17.93
N ALA A 18 -1.45 -62.74 18.73
CA ALA A 18 -0.08 -62.24 18.72
C ALA A 18 0.18 -60.82 19.26
N GLY A 19 -0.23 -60.57 20.50
CA GLY A 19 0.55 -59.73 21.42
C GLY A 19 1.84 -60.45 21.84
N GLN A 20 2.73 -60.76 20.89
CA GLN A 20 4.11 -61.15 21.21
C GLN A 20 4.87 -59.85 21.54
N VAL A 21 4.75 -59.39 22.79
CA VAL A 21 5.73 -58.50 23.38
C VAL A 21 7.00 -59.35 23.55
N TYR A 22 7.79 -59.45 22.49
CA TYR A 22 9.15 -59.96 22.60
C TYR A 22 9.89 -59.03 23.56
N ALA A 23 9.97 -59.41 24.84
CA ALA A 23 10.91 -58.81 25.75
C ALA A 23 12.28 -58.95 25.08
N ARG A 24 12.83 -57.84 24.57
CA ARG A 24 14.17 -57.83 23.99
C ARG A 24 15.15 -58.07 25.12
N ASN A 25 15.51 -59.33 25.34
CA ASN A 25 16.57 -59.70 26.25
C ASN A 25 17.86 -59.11 25.70
N THR A 26 18.53 -58.27 26.49
CA THR A 26 19.85 -57.74 26.16
C THR A 26 20.87 -58.58 26.90
N THR A 27 21.82 -59.11 26.14
CA THR A 27 22.98 -59.81 26.71
C THR A 27 23.96 -58.76 27.21
N TYR A 28 24.36 -58.87 28.47
CA TYR A 28 25.37 -58.04 29.11
C TYR A 28 26.61 -58.87 29.38
N GLU A 29 27.77 -58.30 29.13
CA GLU A 29 29.05 -58.76 29.66
C GLU A 29 29.17 -58.29 31.11
N VAL A 30 29.43 -59.24 32.01
CA VAL A 30 29.57 -59.02 33.44
C VAL A 30 31.06 -58.96 33.76
N TYR A 31 31.46 -57.89 34.43
CA TYR A 31 32.82 -57.75 34.97
C TYR A 31 32.76 -57.58 36.47
N GLU A 32 33.64 -58.26 37.18
CA GLU A 32 33.84 -58.11 38.63
C GLU A 32 35.24 -57.54 38.85
N HIS A 33 35.33 -56.38 39.50
CA HIS A 33 36.57 -55.64 39.75
C HIS A 33 37.40 -55.43 38.47
N GLY A 34 36.71 -55.19 37.34
CA GLY A 34 37.33 -54.98 36.03
C GLY A 34 37.75 -56.25 35.27
N ARG A 35 37.55 -57.45 35.84
CA ARG A 35 37.81 -58.74 35.18
C ARG A 35 36.52 -59.32 34.63
N TYR A 36 36.56 -59.81 33.39
CA TYR A 36 35.41 -60.45 32.76
C TYR A 36 35.09 -61.78 33.46
N VAL A 37 33.84 -61.95 33.90
CA VAL A 37 33.40 -63.15 34.63
C VAL A 37 32.31 -63.94 33.89
N GLY A 38 31.68 -63.36 32.87
CA GLY A 38 30.72 -64.07 32.03
C GLY A 38 29.71 -63.15 31.35
N THR A 39 28.68 -63.74 30.77
CA THR A 39 27.55 -63.01 30.18
C THR A 39 26.25 -63.36 30.88
N THR A 40 25.41 -62.36 31.10
CA THR A 40 24.04 -62.54 31.61
C THR A 40 23.04 -61.95 30.61
N SER A 41 21.88 -62.59 30.43
CA SER A 41 20.84 -62.08 29.55
C SER A 41 19.67 -61.59 30.40
N MET A 42 19.34 -60.30 30.27
CA MET A 42 18.31 -59.66 31.10
C MET A 42 17.29 -58.92 30.24
N PRO A 43 16.01 -58.86 30.64
CA PRO A 43 14.99 -58.11 29.91
C PRO A 43 15.30 -56.60 29.97
N SER A 44 15.53 -56.00 28.81
CA SER A 44 16.02 -54.61 28.68
C SER A 44 15.10 -53.55 29.29
N GLU A 45 13.78 -53.78 29.27
CA GLU A 45 12.79 -52.81 29.75
C GLU A 45 12.78 -52.66 31.29
N ARG A 46 13.24 -53.66 32.05
CA ARG A 46 13.24 -53.62 33.53
C ARG A 46 14.57 -53.16 34.15
N TYR A 47 15.65 -53.13 33.36
CA TYR A 47 17.01 -53.02 33.91
C TYR A 47 17.91 -51.98 33.20
N SER A 48 17.37 -51.14 32.30
CA SER A 48 18.14 -50.14 31.54
C SER A 48 18.96 -49.16 32.40
N GLY A 49 18.58 -48.95 33.67
CA GLY A 49 19.30 -48.11 34.63
C GLY A 49 20.20 -48.83 35.64
N MET A 50 20.26 -50.18 35.66
CA MET A 50 21.05 -50.92 36.66
C MET A 50 22.56 -50.97 36.36
N ALA A 51 22.97 -50.81 35.10
CA ALA A 51 24.37 -50.84 34.71
C ALA A 51 25.23 -49.77 35.43
N GLY A 52 24.66 -48.60 35.74
CA GLY A 52 25.34 -47.56 36.52
C GLY A 52 25.35 -47.80 38.04
N ARG A 53 24.40 -48.58 38.56
CA ARG A 53 24.21 -48.82 40.01
C ARG A 53 25.11 -49.93 40.57
N LEU A 54 25.46 -50.92 39.75
CA LEU A 54 26.30 -52.06 40.15
C LEU A 54 27.80 -51.71 40.22
N ASN A 55 28.21 -50.58 39.62
CA ASN A 55 29.62 -50.14 39.65
C ASN A 55 30.13 -49.90 41.08
N ALA A 56 29.25 -49.50 42.01
CA ALA A 56 29.59 -49.28 43.42
C ALA A 56 29.86 -50.59 44.19
N THR A 57 29.39 -51.74 43.68
CA THR A 57 29.63 -53.07 44.27
C THR A 57 30.76 -53.82 43.56
N GLY A 58 31.55 -53.14 42.72
CA GLY A 58 32.61 -53.75 41.92
C GLY A 58 32.11 -54.55 40.70
N LEU A 59 30.81 -54.55 40.40
CA LEU A 59 30.22 -55.27 39.27
C LEU A 59 29.86 -54.29 38.15
N THR A 60 30.45 -54.42 36.96
CA THR A 60 30.08 -53.60 35.81
C THR A 60 29.37 -54.45 34.78
N LEU A 61 28.18 -54.01 34.36
CA LEU A 61 27.43 -54.62 33.27
C LEU A 61 27.61 -53.78 32.01
N ARG A 62 28.18 -54.37 30.95
CA ARG A 62 28.26 -53.72 29.63
C ARG A 62 27.33 -54.43 28.67
N PRO A 63 26.38 -53.74 28.01
CA PRO A 63 25.57 -54.37 26.99
C PRO A 63 26.49 -54.86 25.88
N LYS A 64 26.37 -56.14 25.53
CA LYS A 64 27.08 -56.74 24.42
C LYS A 64 26.45 -56.21 23.14
N VAL A 65 27.06 -55.17 22.56
CA VAL A 65 26.59 -54.60 21.29
C VAL A 65 27.25 -55.37 20.17
N ASP A 66 26.45 -55.98 19.31
CA ASP A 66 26.95 -56.56 18.07
C ASP A 66 27.58 -55.43 17.23
N PRO A 67 28.84 -55.54 16.78
CA PRO A 67 29.46 -54.54 15.92
C PRO A 67 28.61 -54.21 14.67
N ALA A 68 27.87 -55.18 14.12
CA ALA A 68 26.94 -54.95 13.02
C ALA A 68 25.78 -54.03 13.41
N ASP A 69 25.21 -54.20 14.62
CA ASP A 69 24.16 -53.34 15.15
C ASP A 69 24.66 -51.92 15.44
N ALA A 70 25.89 -51.78 15.94
CA ALA A 70 26.50 -50.47 16.18
C ALA A 70 26.69 -49.69 14.87
N VAL A 71 27.16 -50.36 13.80
CA VAL A 71 27.30 -49.77 12.47
C VAL A 71 25.93 -49.41 11.88
N ALA A 72 24.94 -50.29 12.01
CA ALA A 72 23.57 -50.02 11.53
C ALA A 72 22.94 -48.81 12.24
N ARG A 73 23.14 -48.67 13.55
CA ARG A 73 22.67 -47.50 14.33
C ARG A 73 23.35 -46.21 13.88
N ARG A 74 24.66 -46.24 13.62
CA ARG A 74 25.41 -45.08 13.10
C ARG A 74 24.91 -44.67 11.72
N ALA A 75 24.79 -45.62 10.79
CA ALA A 75 24.26 -45.36 9.45
C ALA A 75 22.82 -44.82 9.48
N ALA A 76 21.98 -45.32 10.39
CA ALA A 76 20.62 -44.79 10.57
C ALA A 76 20.62 -43.35 11.13
N ALA A 77 21.54 -43.03 12.05
CA ALA A 77 21.70 -41.68 12.59
C ALA A 77 22.20 -40.69 11.52
N GLU A 78 23.18 -41.10 10.70
CA GLU A 78 23.70 -40.30 9.58
C GLU A 78 22.60 -40.00 8.55
N ARG A 79 21.82 -41.02 8.15
CA ARG A 79 20.68 -40.83 7.24
C ARG A 79 19.66 -39.83 7.78
N LYS A 80 19.34 -39.92 9.07
CA LYS A 80 18.44 -38.95 9.73
C LYS A 80 19.04 -37.54 9.73
N GLN A 81 20.33 -37.41 9.98
CA GLN A 81 21.01 -36.12 9.97
C GLN A 81 21.03 -35.51 8.57
N GLU A 82 21.31 -36.30 7.53
CA GLU A 82 21.24 -35.85 6.14
C GLU A 82 19.83 -35.43 5.75
N GLN A 83 18.82 -36.23 6.11
CA GLN A 83 17.44 -35.89 5.86
C GLN A 83 17.08 -34.55 6.51
N TRP A 84 17.45 -34.36 7.79
CA TRP A 84 17.21 -33.12 8.49
C TRP A 84 17.91 -31.92 7.82
N LYS A 85 19.17 -32.09 7.38
CA LYS A 85 19.90 -31.05 6.64
C LYS A 85 19.18 -30.68 5.34
N ARG A 86 18.72 -31.67 4.57
CA ARG A 86 17.98 -31.45 3.31
C ARG A 86 16.66 -30.72 3.55
N GLU A 87 15.89 -31.14 4.55
CA GLU A 87 14.63 -30.50 4.93
C GLU A 87 14.85 -29.05 5.38
N ASN A 88 15.89 -28.80 6.17
CA ASN A 88 16.21 -27.46 6.65
C ASN A 88 16.65 -26.54 5.49
N GLU A 89 17.45 -27.06 4.55
CA GLU A 89 17.83 -26.31 3.35
C GLU A 89 16.61 -25.97 2.48
N GLN A 90 15.69 -26.93 2.28
CA GLN A 90 14.46 -26.69 1.55
C GLN A 90 13.60 -25.60 2.21
N ARG A 91 13.49 -25.62 3.55
CA ARG A 91 12.78 -24.56 4.30
C ARG A 91 13.44 -23.21 4.11
N ARG A 92 14.77 -23.14 4.13
CA ARG A 92 15.53 -21.90 3.91
C ARG A 92 15.29 -21.34 2.51
N ILE A 93 15.38 -22.18 1.48
CA ILE A 93 15.11 -21.78 0.09
C ILE A 93 13.66 -21.31 -0.07
N ALA A 94 12.69 -22.01 0.51
CA ALA A 94 11.29 -21.62 0.46
C ALA A 94 11.05 -20.26 1.14
N ALA A 95 11.69 -20.01 2.28
CA ALA A 95 11.61 -18.73 2.98
C ALA A 95 12.22 -17.58 2.16
N GLN A 96 13.39 -17.80 1.55
CA GLN A 96 14.02 -16.82 0.66
C GLN A 96 13.13 -16.47 -0.53
N ARG A 97 12.55 -17.48 -1.20
CA ARG A 97 11.63 -17.26 -2.33
C ARG A 97 10.42 -16.42 -1.93
N LYS A 98 9.81 -16.71 -0.78
CA LYS A 98 8.69 -15.90 -0.24
C LYS A 98 9.12 -14.47 0.04
N GLN A 99 10.30 -14.26 0.62
CA GLN A 99 10.81 -12.93 0.90
C GLN A 99 11.07 -12.13 -0.38
N GLU A 100 11.65 -12.75 -1.40
CA GLU A 100 11.87 -12.12 -2.71
C GLU A 100 10.57 -11.77 -3.42
N GLN A 101 9.57 -12.65 -3.35
CA GLN A 101 8.25 -12.39 -3.91
C GLN A 101 7.61 -11.18 -3.21
N TRP A 102 7.64 -11.14 -1.87
CA TRP A 102 7.11 -10.02 -1.10
C TRP A 102 7.83 -8.70 -1.42
N LYS A 103 9.15 -8.71 -1.55
CA LYS A 103 9.93 -7.53 -1.98
C LYS A 103 9.48 -7.04 -3.36
N ARG A 104 9.33 -7.95 -4.32
CA ARG A 104 8.85 -7.62 -5.69
C ARG A 104 7.44 -7.03 -5.68
N GLU A 105 6.52 -7.62 -4.94
CA GLU A 105 5.15 -7.13 -4.81
C GLU A 105 5.10 -5.74 -4.18
N ASN A 106 5.89 -5.49 -3.13
CA ASN A 106 5.98 -4.18 -2.51
C ASN A 106 6.59 -3.13 -3.42
N GLU A 107 7.64 -3.47 -4.16
CA GLU A 107 8.24 -2.56 -5.13
C GLU A 107 7.23 -2.18 -6.21
N GLN A 108 6.49 -3.15 -6.74
CA GLN A 108 5.42 -2.89 -7.72
C GLN A 108 4.33 -1.98 -7.14
N ARG A 109 3.91 -2.18 -5.88
CA ARG A 109 2.95 -1.30 -5.20
C ARG A 109 3.49 0.11 -5.04
N ARG A 110 4.78 0.26 -4.67
CA ARG A 110 5.42 1.58 -4.54
C ARG A 110 5.43 2.32 -5.88
N ILE A 111 5.89 1.65 -6.95
CA ILE A 111 5.92 2.22 -8.30
C ILE A 111 4.50 2.60 -8.77
N ALA A 112 3.50 1.77 -8.50
CA ALA A 112 2.12 2.08 -8.86
C ALA A 112 1.59 3.30 -8.10
N ALA A 113 1.93 3.46 -6.82
CA ALA A 113 1.57 4.62 -6.02
C ALA A 113 2.25 5.90 -6.53
N GLU A 114 3.55 5.83 -6.82
CA GLU A 114 4.33 6.95 -7.38
C GLU A 114 3.73 7.42 -8.72
N ARG A 115 3.42 6.49 -9.63
CA ARG A 115 2.77 6.81 -10.92
C ARG A 115 1.42 7.50 -10.75
N LYS A 116 0.59 7.02 -9.81
CA LYS A 116 -0.70 7.66 -9.51
C LYS A 116 -0.47 9.08 -8.97
N GLN A 117 0.48 9.27 -8.06
CA GLN A 117 0.78 10.58 -7.52
C GLN A 117 1.27 11.56 -8.59
N GLU A 118 2.12 11.11 -9.51
CA GLU A 118 2.57 11.93 -10.64
C GLU A 118 1.41 12.32 -11.56
N GLN A 119 0.51 11.39 -11.88
CA GLN A 119 -0.67 11.67 -12.68
C GLN A 119 -1.54 12.74 -12.02
N TRP A 120 -1.80 12.61 -10.71
CA TRP A 120 -2.57 13.59 -9.95
C TRP A 120 -1.92 14.98 -9.96
N LYS A 121 -0.60 15.05 -9.80
CA LYS A 121 0.15 16.31 -9.90
C LYS A 121 -0.02 16.97 -11.27
N ARG A 122 0.12 16.19 -12.35
CA ARG A 122 -0.06 16.68 -13.72
C ARG A 122 -1.48 17.20 -13.97
N GLU A 123 -2.49 16.45 -13.55
CA GLU A 123 -3.89 16.86 -13.68
C GLU A 123 -4.19 18.14 -12.88
N ALA A 124 -3.68 18.24 -11.65
CA ALA A 124 -3.84 19.45 -10.84
C ALA A 124 -3.17 20.67 -11.49
N GLU A 125 -1.96 20.50 -12.04
CA GLU A 125 -1.26 21.56 -12.74
C GLU A 125 -2.00 22.00 -14.02
N GLN A 126 -2.51 21.06 -14.81
CA GLN A 126 -3.33 21.35 -15.98
C GLN A 126 -4.57 22.17 -15.61
N ARG A 127 -5.29 21.77 -14.56
CA ARG A 127 -6.46 22.52 -14.06
C ARG A 127 -6.08 23.93 -13.62
N ARG A 128 -4.95 24.09 -12.92
CA ARG A 128 -4.44 25.39 -12.49
C ARG A 128 -4.14 26.30 -13.68
N ARG A 129 -3.44 25.79 -14.70
CA ARG A 129 -3.14 26.54 -15.93
C ARG A 129 -4.42 26.91 -16.69
N ALA A 130 -5.38 26.00 -16.78
CA ALA A 130 -6.66 26.28 -17.41
C ALA A 130 -7.43 27.41 -16.69
N ALA A 131 -7.48 27.37 -15.36
CA ALA A 131 -8.11 28.42 -14.56
C ALA A 131 -7.41 29.78 -14.72
N GLN A 132 -6.07 29.81 -14.72
CA GLN A 132 -5.29 31.02 -14.98
C GLN A 132 -5.58 31.61 -16.36
N ASN A 133 -5.59 30.78 -17.40
CA ASN A 133 -5.90 31.21 -18.77
C ASN A 133 -7.31 31.78 -18.88
N GLN A 134 -8.31 31.16 -18.22
CA GLN A 134 -9.67 31.68 -18.18
C GLN A 134 -9.74 33.04 -17.48
N MET A 135 -9.05 33.19 -16.35
CA MET A 135 -8.99 34.46 -15.61
C MET A 135 -8.35 35.57 -16.45
N GLU A 136 -7.25 35.28 -17.13
CA GLU A 136 -6.61 36.24 -18.04
C GLU A 136 -7.53 36.66 -19.20
N GLN A 137 -8.23 35.70 -19.81
CA GLN A 137 -9.20 36.01 -20.86
C GLN A 137 -10.32 36.90 -20.34
N TRP A 138 -10.86 36.60 -19.16
CA TRP A 138 -11.89 37.41 -18.52
C TRP A 138 -11.38 38.83 -18.25
N ASN A 139 -10.18 38.98 -17.68
CA ASN A 139 -9.55 40.28 -17.43
C ASN A 139 -9.38 41.09 -18.72
N ARG A 140 -8.88 40.45 -19.81
CA ARG A 140 -8.72 41.09 -21.10
C ARG A 140 -10.06 41.58 -21.68
N GLN A 141 -11.10 40.76 -21.59
CA GLN A 141 -12.44 41.15 -22.05
C GLN A 141 -13.03 42.29 -21.22
N HIS A 142 -12.84 42.24 -19.90
CA HIS A 142 -13.29 43.30 -19.01
C HIS A 142 -12.59 44.62 -19.32
N GLU A 143 -11.27 44.59 -19.52
CA GLU A 143 -10.49 45.76 -19.88
C GLU A 143 -10.93 46.36 -21.23
N GLN A 144 -11.14 45.52 -22.25
CA GLN A 144 -11.65 45.97 -23.54
C GLN A 144 -13.02 46.66 -23.41
N ARG A 145 -13.92 46.11 -22.58
CA ARG A 145 -15.23 46.73 -22.31
C ARG A 145 -15.08 48.07 -21.60
N ARG A 146 -14.17 48.18 -20.64
CA ARG A 146 -13.88 49.43 -19.93
C ARG A 146 -13.40 50.50 -20.90
N ILE A 147 -12.38 50.19 -21.71
CA ILE A 147 -11.84 51.11 -22.72
C ILE A 147 -12.93 51.54 -23.71
N ALA A 148 -13.75 50.61 -24.20
CA ALA A 148 -14.84 50.94 -25.12
C ALA A 148 -15.89 51.88 -24.47
N ALA A 149 -16.21 51.68 -23.19
CA ALA A 149 -17.11 52.56 -22.46
C ALA A 149 -16.51 53.96 -22.27
N GLU A 150 -15.22 54.06 -21.92
CA GLU A 150 -14.50 55.34 -21.80
C GLU A 150 -14.50 56.11 -23.12
N GLN A 151 -14.17 55.45 -24.23
CA GLN A 151 -14.20 56.07 -25.57
C GLN A 151 -15.58 56.61 -25.94
N ARG A 152 -16.65 55.85 -25.65
CA ARG A 152 -18.04 56.31 -25.88
C ARG A 152 -18.38 57.53 -25.02
N MET A 153 -17.95 57.54 -23.76
CA MET A 153 -18.17 58.68 -22.87
C MET A 153 -17.42 59.92 -23.36
N GLU A 154 -16.19 59.78 -23.84
CA GLU A 154 -15.44 60.89 -24.43
C GLU A 154 -16.07 61.43 -25.71
N GLN A 155 -16.58 60.55 -26.58
CA GLN A 155 -17.34 60.97 -27.76
C GLN A 155 -18.58 61.75 -27.37
N TRP A 156 -19.36 61.25 -26.40
CA TRP A 156 -20.56 61.94 -25.93
C TRP A 156 -20.25 63.30 -25.31
N LYS A 157 -19.17 63.42 -24.53
CA LYS A 157 -18.69 64.71 -24.00
C LYS A 157 -18.35 65.69 -25.13
N ARG A 158 -17.63 65.23 -26.15
CA ARG A 158 -17.27 66.06 -27.32
C ARG A 158 -18.51 66.54 -28.08
N GLU A 159 -19.47 65.65 -28.33
CA GLU A 159 -20.72 66.01 -28.98
C GLU A 159 -21.55 67.01 -28.16
N ALA A 160 -21.64 66.79 -26.84
CA ALA A 160 -22.34 67.71 -25.94
C ALA A 160 -21.70 69.11 -25.94
N GLU A 161 -20.36 69.17 -25.96
CA GLU A 161 -19.64 70.43 -26.05
C GLU A 161 -19.86 71.13 -27.40
N GLN A 162 -19.81 70.40 -28.51
CA GLN A 162 -20.12 70.94 -29.84
C GLN A 162 -21.54 71.52 -29.89
N ARG A 163 -22.54 70.79 -29.38
CA ARG A 163 -23.92 71.27 -29.29
C ARG A 163 -24.03 72.53 -28.44
N ARG A 164 -23.32 72.59 -27.30
CA ARG A 164 -23.29 73.78 -26.45
C ARG A 164 -22.70 74.98 -27.18
N ARG A 165 -21.58 74.81 -27.89
CA ARG A 165 -20.96 75.88 -28.69
C ARG A 165 -21.87 76.35 -29.82
N ALA A 166 -22.52 75.44 -30.53
CA ALA A 166 -23.47 75.76 -31.59
C ALA A 166 -24.67 76.58 -31.06
N ALA A 167 -25.24 76.17 -29.93
CA ALA A 167 -26.33 76.90 -29.28
C ALA A 167 -25.89 78.30 -28.82
N GLN A 168 -24.67 78.44 -28.28
CA GLN A 168 -24.12 79.75 -27.92
C GLN A 168 -23.95 80.66 -29.14
N LEU A 169 -23.45 80.13 -30.26
CA LEU A 169 -23.29 80.88 -31.50
C LEU A 169 -24.65 81.35 -32.04
N GLN A 170 -25.65 80.46 -32.08
CA GLN A 170 -27.01 80.81 -32.48
C GLN A 170 -27.61 81.90 -31.58
N HIS A 171 -27.39 81.81 -30.26
CA HIS A 171 -27.86 82.81 -29.32
C HIS A 171 -27.19 84.18 -29.53
N GLN A 172 -25.88 84.20 -29.79
CA GLN A 172 -25.17 85.44 -30.13
C GLN A 172 -25.69 86.04 -31.43
N GLN A 173 -25.83 85.24 -32.49
CA GLN A 173 -26.40 85.71 -33.77
C GLN A 173 -27.81 86.27 -33.61
N PHE A 174 -28.64 85.63 -32.77
CA PHE A 174 -29.98 86.14 -32.45
C PHE A 174 -29.90 87.50 -31.76
N LYS A 175 -29.06 87.64 -30.73
CA LYS A 175 -28.86 88.93 -30.03
C LYS A 175 -28.39 90.03 -30.97
N ASP A 176 -27.41 89.74 -31.82
CA ASP A 176 -26.87 90.71 -32.77
C ASP A 176 -27.91 91.14 -33.80
N ASN A 177 -28.66 90.19 -34.37
CA ASN A 177 -29.74 90.48 -35.30
C ASN A 177 -30.86 91.29 -34.65
N PHE A 178 -31.23 90.95 -33.41
CA PHE A 178 -32.20 91.71 -32.64
C PHE A 178 -31.73 93.15 -32.41
N ALA A 179 -30.48 93.34 -31.96
CA ALA A 179 -29.90 94.65 -31.73
C ALA A 179 -29.85 95.49 -33.01
N ARG A 180 -29.46 94.90 -34.15
CA ARG A 180 -29.45 95.55 -35.47
C ARG A 180 -30.85 95.98 -35.91
N ARG A 181 -31.84 95.09 -35.79
CA ARG A 181 -33.24 95.41 -36.14
C ARG A 181 -33.81 96.51 -35.24
N HIS A 182 -33.50 96.46 -33.96
CA HIS A 182 -33.94 97.46 -32.99
C HIS A 182 -33.32 98.84 -33.28
N THR A 183 -32.02 98.91 -33.56
CA THR A 183 -31.36 100.18 -33.94
C THR A 183 -31.89 100.72 -35.27
N ALA A 184 -32.08 99.87 -36.28
CA ALA A 184 -32.70 100.28 -37.55
C ALA A 184 -34.12 100.83 -37.36
N ALA A 185 -34.93 100.18 -36.51
CA ALA A 185 -36.28 100.66 -36.18
C ALA A 185 -36.25 102.02 -35.46
N GLN A 186 -35.34 102.23 -34.51
CA GLN A 186 -35.18 103.51 -33.82
C GLN A 186 -34.75 104.63 -34.77
N GLN A 187 -33.83 104.36 -35.70
CA GLN A 187 -33.39 105.33 -36.71
C GLN A 187 -34.52 105.66 -37.68
N GLY A 188 -35.26 104.66 -38.17
CA GLY A 188 -36.42 104.87 -39.02
C GLY A 188 -37.53 105.69 -38.34
N PHE A 189 -37.79 105.41 -37.07
CA PHE A 189 -38.75 106.19 -36.27
C PHE A 189 -38.32 107.65 -36.10
N ARG A 190 -37.05 107.91 -35.77
CA ARG A 190 -36.50 109.27 -35.69
C ARG A 190 -36.55 110.01 -37.03
N ALA A 191 -36.22 109.34 -38.13
CA ALA A 191 -36.30 109.93 -39.47
C ALA A 191 -37.74 110.31 -39.85
N TRP A 192 -38.72 109.47 -39.52
CA TRP A 192 -40.14 109.77 -39.71
C TRP A 192 -40.60 110.96 -38.87
N GLN A 193 -40.14 111.09 -37.63
CA GLN A 193 -40.46 112.24 -36.77
C GLN A 193 -39.92 113.57 -37.31
N MET A 194 -38.76 113.57 -37.98
CA MET A 194 -38.14 114.79 -38.52
C MET A 194 -38.74 115.23 -39.88
N ALA A 195 -39.43 114.33 -40.59
CA ALA A 195 -40.01 114.59 -41.90
C ALA A 195 -41.47 115.12 -41.85
N ARG A 196 -41.99 115.39 -40.65
CA ARG A 196 -43.36 115.78 -40.38
C ARG A 196 -43.41 117.14 -39.72
#